data_AF-A0A972D1A4-F1
#
_entry.id   AF-A0A972D1A4-F1
#
_cell.length_a   1.000
_cell.length_b   1.000
_cell.length_c   1.000
_cell.angle_alpha   90.00
_cell.angle_beta   90.00
_cell.angle_gamma   90.00
#
_symmetry.space_group_name_H-M   'P 1'
#
loop_
_entity.id
_entity.type
_entity.pdbx_description
1 polymer ?
#
loop_
_entity_poly.entity_id
_entity_poly.type
_entity_poly.pdbx_seq_one_letter_code
_entity_poly.pdbx_strand_id
1 'polypeptide(L)'
;MDIENLVNEYGDRLFKYIYRMTRNKEDAEDILQEVFIEMIRIQNPKKIDNIKSYLYRTSYHCTVEYINKKKKVSFLKNLKGKMPSAEDEVLQNHLDPMLEKGLKQLNDEEKTIFLLRVLEEMPFVK
;
A
#
# COMPACT_ATOMS: atom_id res chain seq x y z
N MET A 1 13.73 -6.63 17.72
CA MET A 1 12.80 -7.00 16.65
C MET A 1 13.65 -7.58 15.56
N ASP A 2 13.40 -8.84 15.22
CA ASP A 2 14.17 -9.53 14.19
C ASP A 2 13.46 -9.36 12.84
N ILE A 3 14.11 -8.69 11.90
CA ILE A 3 13.53 -8.39 10.60
C ILE A 3 13.40 -9.63 9.74
N GLU A 4 14.33 -10.59 9.83
CA GLU A 4 14.28 -11.82 9.04
C GLU A 4 13.01 -12.61 9.37
N ASN A 5 12.65 -12.69 10.64
CA ASN A 5 11.41 -13.32 11.09
C ASN A 5 10.17 -12.58 10.56
N LEU A 6 10.16 -11.25 10.59
CA LEU A 6 9.04 -10.48 10.04
C LEU A 6 8.88 -10.65 8.53
N VAL A 7 9.99 -10.69 7.79
CA VAL A 7 9.98 -10.93 6.34
C VAL A 7 9.44 -12.32 6.05
N ASN A 8 9.91 -13.34 6.76
CA ASN A 8 9.46 -14.72 6.57
C ASN A 8 7.97 -14.90 6.91
N GLU A 9 7.49 -14.24 7.96
CA GLU A 9 6.10 -14.40 8.43
C GLU A 9 5.09 -13.56 7.62
N TYR A 10 5.44 -12.32 7.28
CA TYR A 10 4.51 -11.34 6.70
C TYR A 10 4.81 -10.98 5.25
N GLY A 11 6.04 -11.16 4.76
CA GLY A 11 6.49 -10.65 3.46
C GLY A 11 5.57 -11.04 2.31
N ASP A 12 5.23 -12.33 2.19
CA ASP A 12 4.40 -12.83 1.09
C ASP A 12 2.95 -12.30 1.14
N ARG A 13 2.41 -12.09 2.34
CA ARG A 13 1.05 -11.55 2.55
C ARG A 13 1.00 -10.05 2.29
N LEU A 14 1.99 -9.31 2.77
CA LEU A 14 2.13 -7.88 2.52
C LEU A 14 2.40 -7.60 1.04
N PHE A 15 3.22 -8.42 0.38
CA PHE A 15 3.42 -8.36 -1.05
C PHE A 15 2.09 -8.49 -1.81
N LYS A 16 1.30 -9.54 -1.52
CA LYS A 16 -0.03 -9.74 -2.14
C LYS A 16 -0.98 -8.58 -1.84
N TYR A 17 -0.94 -8.04 -0.63
CA TYR A 17 -1.73 -6.87 -0.22
C TYR A 17 -1.39 -5.63 -1.06
N ILE A 18 -0.11 -5.28 -1.13
CA ILE A 18 0.41 -4.13 -1.89
C ILE A 18 0.16 -4.35 -3.39
N TYR A 19 0.43 -5.54 -3.92
CA TYR A 19 0.23 -5.87 -5.33
C TYR A 19 -1.24 -5.71 -5.77
N ARG A 20 -2.22 -6.02 -4.91
CA ARG A 20 -3.64 -5.78 -5.24
C ARG A 20 -3.96 -4.29 -5.37
N MET A 21 -3.23 -3.42 -4.67
CA MET A 21 -3.37 -1.97 -4.71
C MET A 21 -2.62 -1.35 -5.90
N THR A 22 -1.41 -1.81 -6.20
CA THR A 22 -0.57 -1.25 -7.29
C THR A 22 -0.83 -1.88 -8.65
N ARG A 23 -1.22 -3.17 -8.68
CA ARG A 23 -1.32 -4.02 -9.88
C ARG A 23 -0.03 -4.11 -10.70
N ASN A 24 1.10 -3.76 -10.09
CA ASN A 24 2.42 -3.83 -10.69
C ASN A 24 3.36 -4.54 -9.72
N LYS A 25 4.06 -5.57 -10.22
CA LYS A 25 4.94 -6.42 -9.42
C LYS A 25 6.16 -5.65 -8.89
N GLU A 26 6.85 -4.92 -9.76
CA GLU A 26 8.05 -4.15 -9.41
C GLU A 26 7.71 -3.07 -8.39
N ASP A 27 6.64 -2.30 -8.62
CA ASP A 27 6.16 -1.29 -7.66
C ASP A 27 5.84 -1.94 -6.31
N ALA A 28 5.24 -3.14 -6.31
CA ALA A 28 4.89 -3.84 -5.07
C ALA A 28 6.13 -4.35 -4.31
N GLU A 29 7.16 -4.81 -5.01
CA GLU A 29 8.44 -5.21 -4.40
C GLU A 29 9.15 -4.00 -3.80
N ASP A 30 9.21 -2.87 -4.51
CA ASP A 30 9.82 -1.63 -4.03
C ASP A 30 9.12 -1.10 -2.77
N ILE A 31 7.79 -1.04 -2.78
CA ILE A 31 7.01 -0.58 -1.63
C ILE A 31 7.19 -1.53 -0.45
N LEU A 32 7.19 -2.85 -0.68
CA LEU A 32 7.39 -3.83 0.38
C LEU A 32 8.75 -3.66 1.06
N GLN A 33 9.80 -3.35 0.29
CA GLN A 33 11.11 -3.03 0.85
C GLN A 33 11.05 -1.78 1.74
N GLU A 34 10.38 -0.70 1.28
CA GLU A 34 10.23 0.52 2.08
C GLU A 34 9.49 0.24 3.40
N VAL A 35 8.47 -0.63 3.40
CA VAL A 35 7.76 -1.04 4.63
C VAL A 35 8.73 -1.63 5.66
N PHE A 36 9.59 -2.56 5.25
CA PHE A 36 10.57 -3.16 6.17
C PHE A 36 11.69 -2.19 6.57
N ILE A 37 12.08 -1.26 5.70
CA ILE A 37 13.00 -0.18 6.05
C ILE A 37 12.40 0.72 7.14
N GLU A 38 11.12 1.08 7.04
CA GLU A 38 10.42 1.82 8.08
C GLU A 38 10.40 1.06 9.41
N MET A 39 10.22 -0.27 9.38
CA MET A 39 10.32 -1.11 10.58
C MET A 39 11.70 -1.04 11.25
N ILE A 40 12.78 -1.01 10.46
CA ILE A 40 14.15 -0.90 10.97
C ILE A 40 14.39 0.47 11.63
N ARG A 41 13.78 1.53 11.10
CA ARG A 41 13.94 2.90 11.61
C ARG A 41 13.26 3.14 12.96
N ILE A 42 12.44 2.21 13.44
CA ILE A 42 11.71 2.34 14.71
C ILE A 42 12.67 2.30 15.90
N GLN A 43 12.77 3.40 16.63
CA GLN A 43 13.65 3.52 17.80
C GLN A 43 13.19 2.68 19.00
N ASN A 44 11.88 2.45 19.15
CA ASN A 44 11.33 1.66 20.25
C ASN A 44 10.21 0.70 19.79
N PRO A 45 10.58 -0.43 19.14
CA PRO A 45 9.60 -1.38 18.61
C PRO A 45 8.76 -2.07 19.70
N LYS A 46 9.19 -2.02 20.96
CA LYS A 46 8.44 -2.61 22.09
C LYS A 46 7.15 -1.85 22.43
N LYS A 47 6.95 -0.65 21.88
CA LYS A 47 5.71 0.13 22.02
C LYS A 47 4.63 -0.25 20.99
N ILE A 48 4.93 -1.19 20.09
CA ILE A 48 3.96 -1.66 19.10
C ILE A 48 3.15 -2.77 19.74
N ASP A 49 1.90 -2.47 20.12
CA ASP A 49 1.00 -3.43 20.77
C ASP A 49 0.61 -4.58 19.83
N ASN A 50 0.44 -4.31 18.54
CA ASN A 50 0.12 -5.32 17.53
C ASN A 50 0.95 -5.10 16.26
N ILE A 51 1.96 -5.96 16.07
CA ILE A 51 2.89 -5.87 14.94
C ILE A 51 2.20 -6.11 13.59
N LYS A 52 1.23 -7.03 13.54
CA LYS A 52 0.46 -7.30 12.32
C LYS A 52 -0.29 -6.05 11.89
N SER A 53 -1.11 -5.48 12.78
CA SER A 53 -1.88 -4.27 12.47
C SER A 53 -0.98 -3.11 12.06
N TYR A 54 0.17 -2.96 12.72
CA TYR A 54 1.16 -1.94 12.38
C TYR A 54 1.72 -2.14 10.96
N LEU A 55 2.16 -3.35 10.62
CA LEU A 55 2.70 -3.67 9.29
C LEU A 55 1.71 -3.39 8.16
N TYR A 56 0.44 -3.73 8.33
CA TYR A 56 -0.59 -3.46 7.32
C TYR A 56 -0.91 -1.96 7.19
N ARG A 57 -0.93 -1.23 8.31
CA ARG A 57 -1.08 0.23 8.30
C ARG A 57 0.09 0.89 7.56
N THR A 58 1.34 0.52 7.91
CA THR A 58 2.54 1.03 7.23
C THR A 58 2.52 0.69 5.74
N SER A 59 2.18 -0.55 5.39
CA SER A 59 2.06 -0.98 3.98
C SER A 59 1.05 -0.15 3.20
N TYR A 60 -0.11 0.14 3.79
CA TYR A 60 -1.11 1.01 3.17
C TYR A 60 -0.56 2.43 2.96
N HIS A 61 0.06 3.03 3.98
CA HIS A 61 0.64 4.38 3.89
C HIS A 61 1.73 4.48 2.83
N CYS A 62 2.71 3.58 2.84
CA CYS A 62 3.77 3.53 1.83
C CYS A 62 3.19 3.39 0.41
N THR A 63 2.16 2.55 0.25
CA THR A 63 1.51 2.34 -1.06
C THR A 63 0.80 3.61 -1.55
N VAL A 64 0.02 4.26 -0.69
CA VAL A 64 -0.71 5.50 -1.05
C VAL A 64 0.27 6.62 -1.36
N GLU A 65 1.33 6.76 -0.56
CA GLU A 65 2.37 7.76 -0.81
C GLU A 65 3.08 7.54 -2.15
N TYR A 66 3.43 6.28 -2.45
CA TYR A 66 4.02 5.90 -3.74
C TYR A 66 3.11 6.26 -4.92
N ILE A 67 1.83 5.88 -4.86
CA ILE A 67 0.84 6.18 -5.91
C ILE A 67 0.70 7.69 -6.11
N ASN A 68 0.63 8.46 -5.03
CA ASN A 68 0.51 9.92 -5.10
C ASN A 68 1.77 10.58 -5.70
N LYS A 69 2.96 10.11 -5.33
CA LYS A 69 4.23 10.56 -5.93
C LYS A 69 4.27 10.25 -7.43
N LYS A 70 3.88 9.04 -7.83
CA LYS A 70 3.84 8.62 -9.25
C LYS A 70 2.87 9.47 -10.07
N LYS A 71 1.66 9.73 -9.53
CA LYS A 71 0.68 10.66 -10.14
C LYS A 71 1.22 12.08 -10.31
N LYS A 72 1.89 12.61 -9.28
CA LYS A 72 2.51 13.95 -9.33
C LYS A 72 3.61 14.02 -10.39
N VAL A 73 4.46 12.99 -10.49
CA VAL A 73 5.50 12.91 -11.52
C VAL A 73 4.88 12.85 -12.92
N SER A 74 3.86 12.02 -13.13
CA SER A 74 3.13 11.94 -14.41
C SER A 74 2.50 13.29 -14.78
N PHE A 75 1.81 13.95 -13.84
CA PHE A 75 1.24 15.29 -14.04
C PHE A 75 2.30 16.34 -14.43
N LEU A 76 3.46 16.35 -13.76
CA LEU A 76 4.56 17.25 -14.08
C LEU A 76 5.19 16.95 -15.46
N LYS A 77 5.23 15.68 -15.90
CA LYS A 77 5.66 15.31 -17.26
C LYS A 77 4.68 15.86 -18.32
N ASN A 78 3.38 15.71 -18.08
CA ASN A 78 2.32 16.22 -18.95
C ASN A 78 2.37 17.75 -19.09
N LEU A 79 2.57 18.48 -17.99
CA LEU A 79 2.73 19.94 -18.01
C LEU A 79 3.98 20.41 -18.77
N LYS A 80 5.02 19.58 -18.84
CA LYS A 80 6.26 19.86 -19.61
C LYS A 80 6.15 19.46 -21.09
N GLY A 81 4.95 19.16 -21.59
CA GLY A 81 4.71 18.85 -23.00
C GLY A 81 5.17 17.45 -23.43
N LYS A 82 5.50 16.55 -22.50
CA LYS A 82 5.62 15.12 -22.81
C LYS A 82 4.24 14.51 -22.75
N MET A 83 3.72 14.04 -23.90
CA MET A 83 2.53 13.18 -23.91
C MET A 83 2.73 12.01 -22.94
N PRO A 84 1.69 11.58 -22.22
CA PRO A 84 1.78 10.40 -21.37
C PRO A 84 2.15 9.20 -22.26
N SER A 85 3.09 8.36 -21.81
CA SER A 85 3.37 7.12 -22.54
C SER A 85 2.17 6.17 -22.42
N ALA A 86 2.07 5.19 -23.30
CA ALA A 86 1.06 4.15 -23.20
C ALA A 86 1.10 3.42 -21.82
N GLU A 87 2.27 3.37 -21.17
CA GLU A 87 2.40 2.83 -19.81
C GLU A 87 1.78 3.76 -18.74
N ASP A 88 1.87 5.09 -18.92
CA ASP A 88 1.27 6.08 -18.01
C ASP A 88 -0.27 6.07 -18.09
N GLU A 89 -0.85 5.75 -19.25
CA GLU A 89 -2.31 5.56 -19.42
C GLU A 89 -2.79 4.23 -18.85
N VAL A 90 -2.06 3.13 -19.06
CA VAL A 90 -2.40 1.80 -18.50
C VAL A 90 -2.33 1.79 -16.96
N LEU A 91 -1.48 2.63 -16.35
CA LEU A 91 -1.44 2.80 -14.91
C LEU A 91 -2.70 3.46 -14.33
N GLN A 92 -3.53 4.11 -15.16
CA GLN A 92 -4.86 4.54 -14.75
C GLN A 92 -5.81 3.34 -14.70
N ASN A 93 -5.54 2.38 -13.81
CA ASN A 93 -6.51 1.39 -13.38
C ASN A 93 -7.73 2.15 -12.83
N HIS A 94 -8.76 2.29 -13.64
CA HIS A 94 -10.01 2.93 -13.24
C HIS A 94 -10.69 2.00 -12.25
N LEU A 95 -10.52 2.29 -10.95
CA LEU A 95 -11.43 1.77 -9.94
C LEU A 95 -12.85 2.22 -10.31
N ASP A 96 -13.82 1.34 -10.10
CA ASP A 96 -15.23 1.71 -10.29
C ASP A 96 -15.53 3.02 -9.53
N PRO A 97 -16.18 4.01 -10.16
CA PRO A 97 -16.39 5.33 -9.55
C PRO A 97 -17.19 5.30 -8.24
N MET A 98 -18.08 4.31 -8.06
CA MET A 98 -18.82 4.13 -6.81
C MET A 98 -17.91 3.54 -5.73
N LEU A 99 -17.04 2.60 -6.08
CA LEU A 99 -16.00 2.09 -5.17
C LEU A 99 -15.01 3.18 -4.77
N GLU A 100 -14.58 4.02 -5.71
CA GLU A 100 -13.67 5.12 -5.44
C GLU A 100 -14.30 6.15 -4.48
N LYS A 101 -15.58 6.46 -4.67
CA LYS A 101 -16.34 7.37 -3.80
C LYS A 101 -16.54 6.78 -2.41
N GLY A 102 -16.83 5.48 -2.30
CA GLY A 102 -16.95 4.77 -1.03
C GLY A 102 -15.62 4.71 -0.28
N LEU A 103 -14.53 4.38 -0.97
CA LEU A 103 -13.19 4.41 -0.39
C LEU A 103 -12.81 5.81 0.08
N LYS A 104 -13.10 6.88 -0.68
CA LYS A 104 -12.80 8.26 -0.25
C LYS A 104 -13.50 8.68 1.05
N GLN A 105 -14.61 8.04 1.41
CA GLN A 105 -15.33 8.32 2.67
C GLN A 105 -14.71 7.61 3.87
N LEU A 106 -13.90 6.57 3.64
CA LEU A 106 -13.22 5.84 4.70
C LEU A 106 -11.95 6.57 5.13
N ASN A 107 -11.73 6.65 6.42
CA ASN A 107 -10.44 7.04 6.97
C ASN A 107 -9.39 5.92 6.74
N ASP A 108 -8.11 6.21 7.00
CA ASP A 108 -7.03 5.26 6.69
C ASP A 108 -7.12 3.96 7.51
N GLU A 109 -7.67 4.00 8.72
CA GLU A 109 -7.91 2.81 9.55
C GLU A 109 -9.02 1.95 8.96
N GLU A 110 -10.13 2.56 8.56
CA GLU A 110 -11.27 1.88 7.95
C GLU A 110 -10.91 1.23 6.60
N LYS A 111 -10.10 1.89 5.77
CA LYS A 111 -9.60 1.31 4.50
C LYS A 111 -8.69 0.13 4.75
N THR A 112 -7.79 0.25 5.74
CA THR A 112 -6.89 -0.84 6.12
C THR A 112 -7.69 -2.06 6.58
N ILE A 113 -8.72 -1.85 7.43
CA ILE A 113 -9.62 -2.91 7.89
C ILE A 113 -10.40 -3.54 6.73
N PHE A 114 -10.94 -2.72 5.82
CA PHE A 114 -11.67 -3.21 4.65
C PHE A 114 -10.80 -4.08 3.74
N LEU A 115 -9.58 -3.62 3.41
CA LEU A 115 -8.65 -4.37 2.57
C LEU A 115 -8.16 -5.65 3.26
N LEU A 116 -7.85 -5.59 4.56
CA LEU A 116 -7.50 -6.75 5.38
C LEU A 116 -8.60 -7.83 5.35
N ARG A 117 -9.86 -7.41 5.48
CA ARG A 117 -11.01 -8.30 5.47
C ARG A 117 -11.20 -9.00 4.11
N VAL A 118 -11.07 -8.26 3.02
CA VAL A 118 -11.18 -8.78 1.64
C VAL A 118 -10.01 -9.72 1.31
N LEU A 119 -8.87 -9.58 1.99
CA LEU A 119 -7.67 -10.37 1.75
C LEU A 119 -7.56 -11.63 2.61
N GLU A 120 -7.98 -11.56 3.87
CA GLU A 120 -7.82 -12.67 4.83
C GLU A 120 -9.14 -13.33 5.24
N GLU A 121 -10.27 -13.03 4.59
CA GLU A 121 -11.60 -13.60 4.87
C GLU A 121 -12.03 -13.54 6.35
N MET A 122 -11.50 -12.58 7.13
CA MET A 122 -11.74 -12.54 8.57
C MET A 122 -13.19 -12.10 8.89
N PRO A 123 -13.85 -12.74 9.89
CA PRO A 123 -15.19 -12.35 10.33
C PRO A 123 -15.20 -10.95 10.97
N PHE A 124 -16.35 -10.26 10.96
CA PHE A 124 -16.51 -9.02 11.74
C PHE A 124 -16.34 -9.38 13.21
N VAL A 125 -15.38 -8.78 13.90
CA VAL A 125 -15.41 -8.78 15.37
C VAL A 125 -16.61 -7.93 15.75
N LYS A 126 -17.60 -8.57 16.38
CA LYS A 126 -18.80 -7.90 16.92
C LYS A 126 -18.44 -6.95 18.05
#